data_AF-A0A8D8CD19-F1
#
_entry.id   AF-A0A8D8CD19-F1
#
_cell.length_a   1.000
_cell.length_b   1.000
_cell.length_c   1.000
_cell.angle_alpha   90.00
_cell.angle_beta   90.00
_cell.angle_gamma   90.00
#
_symmetry.space_group_name_H-M   'P 1'
#
loop_
_entity.id
_entity.type
_entity.pdbx_description
1 polymer ?
#
loop_
_entity_poly.entity_id
_entity_poly.type
_entity_poly.pdbx_seq_one_letter_code
_entity_poly.pdbx_strand_id
1 'polypeptide(L)'
;MFKQLFLLDDEVAASIYADLGTTIRQPNQSYFQFCEKRYYRNQVDIWCTARNYSIPDDRNFHKHMDCIFRGLRYFDRDEVLNVVEILRDFHLAEIRNLDDEITNTLVLCEVESGSEALSYYRCLLDSSFVEQFKDALDYREIRSSDYFYRLRDVVPSYNRDEIHQKVNEIHRNYCVVNS
;
A
#
# COMPACT_ATOMS: atom_id res chain seq x y z
N MET A 1 -29.64 -0.43 13.81
CA MET A 1 -29.54 -1.83 13.36
C MET A 1 -28.68 -1.99 12.10
N PHE A 2 -29.08 -1.53 10.90
CA PHE A 2 -28.25 -1.68 9.69
C PHE A 2 -26.86 -1.03 9.79
N LYS A 3 -26.77 0.19 10.33
CA LYS A 3 -25.47 0.86 10.54
C LYS A 3 -24.51 0.05 11.42
N GLN A 4 -25.03 -0.54 12.49
CA GLN A 4 -24.25 -1.38 13.41
C GLN A 4 -23.78 -2.68 12.73
N LEU A 5 -24.65 -3.33 11.93
CA LEU A 5 -24.30 -4.56 11.22
C LEU A 5 -23.16 -4.36 10.21
N PHE A 6 -23.13 -3.21 9.53
CA PHE A 6 -22.10 -2.86 8.55
C PHE A 6 -20.96 -2.01 9.10
N LEU A 7 -20.85 -1.90 10.43
CA LEU A 7 -19.78 -1.16 11.13
C LEU A 7 -19.69 0.33 10.73
N LEU A 8 -20.83 0.93 10.40
CA LEU A 8 -20.99 2.37 10.11
C LEU A 8 -21.45 3.17 11.35
N ASP A 9 -21.55 2.50 12.48
CA ASP A 9 -21.87 3.09 13.78
C ASP A 9 -20.57 3.28 14.57
N ASP A 10 -20.27 4.51 14.96
CA ASP A 10 -18.94 4.89 15.47
C ASP A 10 -18.57 4.16 16.78
N GLU A 11 -19.53 3.97 17.69
CA GLU A 11 -19.29 3.28 18.96
C GLU A 11 -19.01 1.79 18.75
N VAL A 12 -19.83 1.12 17.92
CA VAL A 12 -19.63 -0.30 17.59
C VAL A 12 -18.31 -0.50 16.84
N ALA A 13 -18.01 0.36 15.86
CA ALA A 13 -16.77 0.31 15.12
C ALA A 13 -15.55 0.51 16.04
N ALA A 14 -15.59 1.52 16.92
CA ALA A 14 -14.52 1.79 17.88
C ALA A 14 -14.26 0.61 18.83
N SER A 15 -15.31 -0.04 19.33
CA SER A 15 -15.19 -1.24 20.17
C SER A 15 -14.49 -2.38 19.42
N ILE A 16 -14.87 -2.63 18.17
CA ILE A 16 -14.26 -3.69 17.35
C ILE A 16 -12.79 -3.37 17.05
N TYR A 17 -12.47 -2.12 16.72
CA TYR A 17 -11.08 -1.70 16.50
C TYR A 17 -10.22 -1.85 17.76
N ALA A 18 -10.78 -1.54 18.94
CA ALA A 18 -10.11 -1.74 20.22
C ALA A 18 -9.85 -3.23 20.53
N ASP A 19 -10.86 -4.07 20.32
CA ASP A 19 -10.77 -5.52 20.57
C ASP A 19 -9.77 -6.22 19.63
N LEU A 20 -9.79 -5.86 18.35
CA LEU A 20 -8.89 -6.45 17.35
C LEU A 20 -7.47 -5.88 17.44
N GLY A 21 -7.32 -4.65 17.94
CA GLY A 21 -6.04 -4.01 18.17
C GLY A 21 -5.09 -4.12 16.97
N THR A 22 -3.92 -4.71 17.16
CA THR A 22 -2.88 -4.80 16.10
C THR A 22 -3.14 -5.87 15.04
N THR A 23 -4.26 -6.60 15.11
CA THR A 23 -4.62 -7.62 14.12
C THR A 23 -5.36 -7.05 12.92
N ILE A 24 -5.88 -5.82 13.04
CA ILE A 24 -6.53 -5.05 11.97
C ILE A 24 -5.83 -3.71 11.77
N ARG A 25 -5.87 -3.19 10.55
CA ARG A 25 -5.43 -1.81 10.26
C ARG A 25 -6.33 -0.83 11.02
N GLN A 26 -5.72 0.05 11.80
CA GLN A 26 -6.45 1.03 12.62
C GLN A 26 -6.86 2.27 11.81
N PRO A 27 -7.90 3.02 12.22
CA PRO A 27 -8.20 4.34 11.65
C PRO A 27 -6.96 5.25 11.68
N ASN A 28 -6.78 6.08 10.65
CA ASN A 28 -5.62 6.97 10.49
C ASN A 28 -4.24 6.29 10.36
N GLN A 29 -4.19 4.96 10.26
CA GLN A 29 -2.95 4.21 10.02
C GLN A 29 -2.82 3.86 8.53
N SER A 30 -1.66 4.05 7.89
CA SER A 30 -1.50 3.56 6.51
C SER A 30 -1.51 2.03 6.49
N TYR A 31 -1.94 1.41 5.38
CA TYR A 31 -1.87 -0.05 5.25
C TYR A 31 -0.42 -0.55 5.25
N PHE A 32 0.50 0.27 4.75
CA PHE A 32 1.95 0.03 4.81
C PHE A 32 2.40 -0.06 6.27
N GLN A 33 2.11 0.96 7.09
CA GLN A 33 2.40 0.95 8.53
C GLN A 33 1.78 -0.23 9.28
N PHE A 34 0.58 -0.66 8.88
CA PHE A 34 -0.04 -1.85 9.46
C PHE A 34 0.77 -3.11 9.15
N CYS A 35 1.14 -3.32 7.88
CA CYS A 35 1.91 -4.49 7.46
C CYS A 35 3.35 -4.46 7.99
N GLU A 36 4.00 -3.30 8.05
CA GLU A 36 5.33 -3.11 8.66
C GLU A 36 5.30 -3.54 10.13
N LYS A 37 4.35 -3.02 10.91
CA LYS A 37 4.20 -3.38 12.33
C LYS A 37 3.73 -4.80 12.55
N ARG A 38 3.12 -5.45 11.56
CA ARG A 38 2.69 -6.85 11.66
C ARG A 38 3.86 -7.81 11.54
N TYR A 39 4.82 -7.53 10.66
CA TYR A 39 5.92 -8.46 10.35
C TYR A 39 7.28 -8.02 10.93
N TYR A 40 7.50 -6.73 11.17
CA TYR A 40 8.83 -6.16 11.45
C TYR A 40 8.88 -5.19 12.63
N ARG A 41 8.06 -5.39 13.70
CA ARG A 41 7.99 -4.48 14.87
C ARG A 41 9.34 -3.95 15.37
N ASN A 42 10.37 -4.81 15.36
CA ASN A 42 11.70 -4.50 15.89
C ASN A 42 12.81 -4.63 14.83
N GLN A 43 12.47 -4.75 13.54
CA GLN A 43 13.43 -4.95 12.44
C GLN A 43 13.38 -3.74 11.51
N VAL A 44 13.74 -2.57 12.05
CA VAL A 44 13.62 -1.25 11.38
C VAL A 44 14.40 -1.19 10.08
N ASP A 45 15.58 -1.77 10.07
CA ASP A 45 16.43 -1.94 8.90
C ASP A 45 15.71 -2.58 7.70
N ILE A 46 14.90 -3.63 7.93
CA ILE A 46 14.22 -4.37 6.86
C ILE A 46 13.16 -3.50 6.18
N TRP A 47 12.21 -2.93 6.94
CA TRP A 47 11.16 -2.14 6.29
C TRP A 47 11.65 -0.76 5.86
N CYS A 48 12.74 -0.22 6.42
CA CYS A 48 13.35 1.00 5.88
C CYS A 48 14.06 0.76 4.55
N THR A 49 14.64 -0.42 4.36
CA THR A 49 15.09 -0.87 3.03
C THR A 49 13.91 -0.96 2.07
N ALA A 50 12.79 -1.56 2.49
CA ALA A 50 11.57 -1.68 1.69
C ALA A 50 10.98 -0.32 1.28
N ARG A 51 10.96 0.66 2.20
CA ARG A 51 10.49 2.03 1.95
C ARG A 51 11.34 2.83 0.97
N ASN A 52 12.58 2.42 0.74
CA ASN A 52 13.42 2.96 -0.33
C ASN A 52 13.26 2.17 -1.63
N TYR A 53 12.15 1.46 -1.79
CA TYR A 53 11.84 0.65 -2.98
C TYR A 53 12.91 -0.41 -3.29
N SER A 54 13.66 -0.82 -2.27
CA SER A 54 14.63 -1.92 -2.36
C SER A 54 14.03 -3.17 -1.74
N ILE A 55 14.37 -4.34 -2.28
CA ILE A 55 13.88 -5.62 -1.74
C ILE A 55 14.87 -6.08 -0.67
N PRO A 56 14.47 -6.11 0.61
CA PRO A 56 15.36 -6.57 1.67
C PRO A 56 15.71 -8.04 1.50
N ASP A 57 16.91 -8.43 1.93
CA ASP A 57 17.30 -9.84 2.05
C ASP A 57 16.63 -10.48 3.28
N ASP A 58 15.33 -10.72 3.18
CA ASP A 58 14.53 -11.40 4.19
C ASP A 58 13.60 -12.44 3.55
N ARG A 59 13.72 -13.69 4.03
CA ARG A 59 12.91 -14.82 3.58
C ARG A 59 11.40 -14.64 3.79
N ASN A 60 10.99 -13.77 4.72
CA ASN A 60 9.58 -13.53 5.01
C ASN A 60 9.01 -12.28 4.30
N PHE A 61 9.80 -11.57 3.49
CA PHE A 61 9.37 -10.35 2.83
C PHE A 61 8.17 -10.55 1.90
N HIS A 62 8.03 -11.76 1.33
CA HIS A 62 6.85 -12.12 0.55
C HIS A 62 5.53 -11.98 1.35
N LYS A 63 5.51 -12.30 2.66
CA LYS A 63 4.31 -12.17 3.51
C LYS A 63 3.98 -10.71 3.81
N HIS A 64 5.01 -9.89 3.91
CA HIS A 64 4.84 -8.44 4.07
C HIS A 64 4.22 -7.84 2.80
N MET A 65 4.76 -8.19 1.63
CA MET A 65 4.21 -7.74 0.35
C MET A 65 2.80 -8.28 0.10
N ASP A 66 2.51 -9.52 0.46
CA ASP A 66 1.15 -10.08 0.39
C ASP A 66 0.15 -9.28 1.24
N CYS A 67 0.53 -8.92 2.46
CA CYS A 67 -0.29 -8.04 3.31
C CYS A 67 -0.55 -6.68 2.67
N ILE A 68 0.45 -6.07 2.03
CA ILE A 68 0.29 -4.81 1.32
C ILE A 68 -0.64 -5.01 0.12
N PHE A 69 -0.37 -5.96 -0.78
CA PHE A 69 -1.15 -6.16 -2.00
C PHE A 69 -2.63 -6.44 -1.70
N ARG A 70 -2.92 -7.27 -0.71
CA ARG A 70 -4.30 -7.52 -0.24
C ARG A 70 -4.90 -6.29 0.43
N GLY A 71 -4.11 -5.58 1.22
CA GLY A 71 -4.49 -4.30 1.84
C GLY A 71 -4.79 -3.20 0.82
N LEU A 72 -4.15 -3.23 -0.34
CA LEU A 72 -4.41 -2.31 -1.45
C LEU A 72 -5.41 -2.88 -2.47
N ARG A 73 -5.91 -4.10 -2.25
CA ARG A 73 -6.86 -4.77 -3.16
C ARG A 73 -6.30 -4.95 -4.58
N TYR A 74 -4.98 -5.00 -4.69
CA TYR A 74 -4.27 -5.44 -5.90
C TYR A 74 -4.48 -6.94 -6.12
N PHE A 75 -4.81 -7.68 -5.07
CA PHE A 75 -5.52 -8.95 -5.21
C PHE A 75 -7.00 -8.77 -4.92
N ASP A 76 -7.84 -9.39 -5.73
CA ASP A 76 -9.27 -9.45 -5.50
C ASP A 76 -9.65 -10.49 -4.43
N ARG A 77 -10.94 -10.82 -4.34
CA ARG A 77 -11.47 -11.76 -3.34
C ARG A 77 -11.12 -13.21 -3.65
N ASP A 78 -10.82 -13.51 -4.91
CA ASP A 78 -10.46 -14.85 -5.40
C ASP A 78 -8.94 -15.03 -5.46
N GLU A 79 -8.20 -14.08 -4.86
CA GLU A 79 -6.72 -14.05 -4.81
C GLU A 79 -6.07 -13.87 -6.19
N VAL A 80 -6.81 -13.30 -7.14
CA VAL A 80 -6.31 -13.01 -8.49
C VAL A 80 -5.83 -11.56 -8.57
N LEU A 81 -4.78 -11.32 -9.35
CA LEU A 81 -4.28 -9.97 -9.61
C LEU A 81 -5.36 -9.09 -10.26
N ASN A 82 -5.71 -8.02 -9.56
CA ASN A 82 -6.63 -7.00 -10.00
C ASN A 82 -5.87 -5.82 -10.61
N VAL A 83 -5.54 -5.97 -11.91
CA VAL A 83 -4.83 -4.93 -12.67
C VAL A 83 -5.57 -3.60 -12.67
N VAL A 84 -6.92 -3.62 -12.65
CA VAL A 84 -7.74 -2.39 -12.64
C VAL A 84 -7.48 -1.54 -11.39
N GLU A 85 -7.25 -2.16 -10.23
CA GLU A 85 -6.95 -1.43 -8.99
C GLU A 85 -5.56 -0.81 -9.01
N ILE A 86 -4.60 -1.45 -9.69
CA ILE A 86 -3.26 -0.89 -9.92
C ILE A 86 -3.35 0.30 -10.87
N LEU A 87 -4.00 0.14 -12.03
CA LEU A 87 -4.19 1.23 -13.01
C LEU A 87 -4.91 2.43 -12.39
N ARG A 88 -5.89 2.18 -11.52
CA ARG A 88 -6.59 3.23 -10.78
C ARG A 88 -5.63 4.11 -9.98
N ASP A 89 -4.58 3.55 -9.37
CA ASP A 89 -3.62 4.33 -8.61
C ASP A 89 -2.71 5.18 -9.51
N PHE A 90 -2.31 4.66 -10.68
CA PHE A 90 -1.61 5.46 -11.69
C PHE A 90 -2.48 6.62 -12.18
N HIS A 91 -3.75 6.37 -12.49
CA HIS A 91 -4.68 7.41 -12.96
C HIS A 91 -4.92 8.49 -11.91
N LEU A 92 -4.97 8.10 -10.63
CA LEU A 92 -5.09 9.03 -9.51
C LEU A 92 -3.83 9.88 -9.32
N ALA A 93 -2.66 9.37 -9.66
CA ALA A 93 -1.41 10.11 -9.75
C ALA A 93 -1.23 10.84 -11.10
N GLU A 94 -2.32 11.04 -11.85
CA GLU A 94 -2.37 11.74 -13.15
C GLU A 94 -1.55 11.07 -14.28
N ILE A 95 -1.19 9.81 -14.13
CA ILE A 95 -0.49 9.01 -15.14
C ILE A 95 -1.53 8.16 -15.88
N ARG A 96 -1.85 8.52 -17.14
CA ARG A 96 -2.96 7.89 -17.90
C ARG A 96 -2.55 7.28 -19.23
N ASN A 97 -1.28 7.38 -19.60
CA ASN A 97 -0.76 6.99 -20.91
C ASN A 97 0.02 5.66 -20.87
N LEU A 98 -0.03 4.92 -19.76
CA LEU A 98 0.77 3.72 -19.53
C LEU A 98 -0.06 2.44 -19.33
N ASP A 99 -1.38 2.49 -19.49
CA ASP A 99 -2.28 1.38 -19.16
C ASP A 99 -1.89 0.06 -19.87
N ASP A 100 -1.61 0.14 -21.18
CA ASP A 100 -1.18 -1.01 -21.97
C ASP A 100 0.19 -1.53 -21.53
N GLU A 101 1.12 -0.63 -21.24
CA GLU A 101 2.48 -1.00 -20.80
C GLU A 101 2.45 -1.69 -19.44
N ILE A 102 1.71 -1.12 -18.47
CA ILE A 102 1.52 -1.69 -17.14
C ILE A 102 0.85 -3.06 -17.22
N THR A 103 -0.22 -3.17 -18.02
CA THR A 103 -0.95 -4.43 -18.20
C THR A 103 -0.05 -5.49 -18.79
N ASN A 104 0.72 -5.16 -19.85
CA ASN A 104 1.64 -6.09 -20.48
C ASN A 104 2.76 -6.52 -19.52
N THR A 105 3.35 -5.60 -18.75
CA THR A 105 4.36 -5.92 -17.72
C THR A 105 3.81 -6.91 -16.69
N LEU A 106 2.57 -6.71 -16.22
CA LEU A 106 1.95 -7.60 -15.23
C LEU A 106 1.55 -8.96 -15.81
N VAL A 107 1.10 -9.01 -17.06
CA VAL A 107 0.76 -10.27 -17.76
C VAL A 107 1.99 -11.11 -18.05
N LEU A 108 3.10 -10.48 -18.44
CA LEU A 108 4.36 -11.15 -18.77
C LEU A 108 5.25 -11.42 -17.54
N CYS A 109 4.86 -10.94 -16.38
CA CYS A 109 5.61 -11.11 -15.14
C CYS A 109 5.74 -12.60 -14.78
N GLU A 110 6.96 -13.06 -14.51
CA GLU A 110 7.19 -14.40 -13.98
C GLU A 110 6.81 -14.45 -12.50
N VAL A 111 5.76 -15.21 -12.19
CA VAL A 111 5.18 -15.28 -10.85
C VAL A 111 5.58 -16.58 -10.16
N GLU A 112 6.24 -16.45 -9.02
CA GLU A 112 6.60 -17.58 -8.16
C GLU A 112 5.45 -17.87 -7.18
N SER A 113 4.95 -19.11 -7.21
CA SER A 113 3.83 -19.52 -6.36
C SER A 113 4.18 -19.45 -4.88
N GLY A 114 3.29 -18.86 -4.07
CA GLY A 114 3.51 -18.56 -2.66
C GLY A 114 4.25 -17.24 -2.39
N SER A 115 4.64 -16.51 -3.44
CA SER A 115 5.25 -15.18 -3.35
C SER A 115 4.72 -14.21 -4.42
N GLU A 116 3.49 -14.42 -4.86
CA GLU A 116 2.88 -13.74 -6.00
C GLU A 116 2.96 -12.22 -5.88
N ALA A 117 2.62 -11.65 -4.71
CA ALA A 117 2.73 -10.21 -4.46
C ALA A 117 4.14 -9.67 -4.65
N LEU A 118 5.14 -10.42 -4.18
CA LEU A 118 6.54 -10.03 -4.28
C LEU A 118 7.03 -10.12 -5.73
N SER A 119 6.61 -11.15 -6.48
CA SER A 119 6.90 -11.26 -7.92
C SER A 119 6.34 -10.06 -8.69
N TYR A 120 5.06 -9.71 -8.49
CA TYR A 120 4.48 -8.56 -9.18
C TYR A 120 5.13 -7.24 -8.76
N TYR A 121 5.45 -7.08 -7.48
CA TYR A 121 6.17 -5.90 -7.00
C TYR A 121 7.56 -5.78 -7.67
N ARG A 122 8.31 -6.88 -7.79
CA ARG A 122 9.57 -6.93 -8.54
C ARG A 122 9.40 -6.49 -9.98
N CYS A 123 8.45 -7.08 -10.70
CA CYS A 123 8.19 -6.73 -12.08
C CYS A 123 7.85 -5.24 -12.28
N LEU A 124 7.14 -4.62 -11.33
CA LEU A 124 6.85 -3.19 -11.35
C LEU A 124 8.10 -2.34 -11.06
N LEU A 125 8.98 -2.78 -10.16
CA LEU A 125 10.26 -2.13 -9.89
C LEU A 125 11.27 -2.24 -11.04
N ASP A 126 11.24 -3.34 -11.78
CA ASP A 126 12.13 -3.60 -12.92
C ASP A 126 11.59 -3.00 -14.24
N SER A 127 10.42 -2.35 -14.19
CA SER A 127 9.77 -1.77 -15.37
C SER A 127 10.44 -0.48 -15.86
N SER A 128 10.19 -0.13 -17.11
CA SER A 128 10.55 1.16 -17.72
C SER A 128 9.85 2.37 -17.07
N PHE A 129 8.78 2.15 -16.31
CA PHE A 129 7.95 3.18 -15.68
C PHE A 129 8.06 3.15 -14.15
N VAL A 130 9.16 2.64 -13.60
CA VAL A 130 9.37 2.49 -12.15
C VAL A 130 9.15 3.79 -11.36
N GLU A 131 9.52 4.95 -11.89
CA GLU A 131 9.31 6.22 -11.18
C GLU A 131 7.82 6.60 -11.08
N GLN A 132 7.05 6.32 -12.14
CA GLN A 132 5.60 6.49 -12.14
C GLN A 132 4.91 5.49 -11.20
N PHE A 133 5.43 4.27 -11.12
CA PHE A 133 4.98 3.28 -10.15
C PHE A 133 5.20 3.76 -8.71
N LYS A 134 6.40 4.28 -8.40
CA LYS A 134 6.72 4.85 -7.07
C LYS A 134 5.78 6.01 -6.74
N ASP A 135 5.58 6.95 -7.66
CA ASP A 135 4.66 8.08 -7.48
C ASP A 135 3.22 7.62 -7.19
N ALA A 136 2.73 6.61 -7.93
CA ALA A 136 1.41 6.04 -7.72
C ALA A 136 1.29 5.32 -6.37
N LEU A 137 2.32 4.56 -5.97
CA LEU A 137 2.35 3.80 -4.72
C LEU A 137 2.47 4.71 -3.48
N ASP A 138 3.31 5.74 -3.54
CA ASP A 138 3.42 6.78 -2.51
C ASP A 138 2.07 7.46 -2.31
N TYR A 139 1.40 7.85 -3.39
CA TYR A 139 0.09 8.46 -3.28
C TYR A 139 -0.95 7.47 -2.72
N ARG A 140 -0.83 6.19 -3.07
CA ARG A 140 -1.67 5.12 -2.51
C ARG A 140 -1.44 4.94 -1.01
N GLU A 141 -0.20 5.03 -0.53
CA GLU A 141 0.09 5.00 0.91
C GLU A 141 -0.65 6.13 1.64
N ILE A 142 -0.51 7.37 1.17
CA ILE A 142 -1.15 8.53 1.79
C ILE A 142 -2.67 8.35 1.85
N ARG A 143 -3.29 7.92 0.74
CA ARG A 143 -4.74 7.66 0.69
C ARG A 143 -5.16 6.46 1.55
N SER A 144 -4.27 5.51 1.81
CA SER A 144 -4.57 4.37 2.68
C SER A 144 -4.62 4.74 4.17
N SER A 145 -4.06 5.90 4.53
CA SER A 145 -4.13 6.43 5.90
C SER A 145 -5.51 7.03 6.22
N ASP A 146 -6.22 7.54 5.22
CA ASP A 146 -7.56 8.12 5.37
C ASP A 146 -8.49 7.64 4.25
N TYR A 147 -9.37 6.70 4.54
CA TYR A 147 -10.33 6.22 3.54
C TYR A 147 -11.39 7.25 3.14
N PHE A 148 -11.56 8.32 3.93
CA PHE A 148 -12.41 9.45 3.59
C PHE A 148 -11.64 10.54 2.82
N TYR A 149 -10.37 10.32 2.46
CA TYR A 149 -9.53 11.32 1.80
C TYR A 149 -10.18 11.97 0.57
N ARG A 150 -10.95 11.19 -0.21
CA ARG A 150 -11.70 11.67 -1.39
C ARG A 150 -13.19 11.94 -1.15
N LEU A 151 -13.67 11.69 0.06
CA LEU A 151 -15.05 11.99 0.48
C LEU A 151 -15.14 13.35 1.20
N ARG A 152 -14.02 14.06 1.30
CA ARG A 152 -13.97 15.45 1.78
C ARG A 152 -14.66 16.37 0.77
N ASP A 153 -15.27 17.45 1.27
CA ASP A 153 -15.96 18.47 0.46
C ASP A 153 -15.08 19.04 -0.66
N VAL A 154 -13.76 19.02 -0.46
CA VAL A 154 -12.75 19.28 -1.49
C VAL A 154 -11.93 18.00 -1.67
N VAL A 155 -12.08 17.35 -2.83
CA VAL A 155 -11.21 16.22 -3.22
C VAL A 155 -9.82 16.79 -3.48
N PRO A 156 -8.78 16.40 -2.71
CA PRO A 156 -7.44 16.89 -2.95
C PRO A 156 -6.98 16.48 -4.35
N SER A 157 -6.55 17.44 -5.16
CA SER A 157 -5.84 17.16 -6.40
C SER A 157 -4.51 16.50 -6.09
N TYR A 158 -4.04 15.61 -6.96
CA TYR A 158 -2.70 15.06 -6.82
C TYR A 158 -1.67 16.19 -6.97
N ASN A 159 -0.68 16.21 -6.08
CA ASN A 159 0.48 17.08 -6.17
C ASN A 159 1.71 16.26 -5.81
N ARG A 160 2.56 15.98 -6.80
CA ARG A 160 3.72 15.11 -6.64
C ARG A 160 4.65 15.57 -5.52
N ASP A 161 4.99 16.85 -5.48
CA ASP A 161 5.93 17.41 -4.49
C ASP A 161 5.37 17.31 -3.07
N GLU A 162 4.08 17.57 -2.88
CA GLU A 162 3.40 17.43 -1.58
C GLU A 162 3.38 15.98 -1.12
N ILE A 163 3.06 15.03 -2.02
CA ILE A 163 3.04 13.60 -1.70
C ILE A 163 4.45 13.12 -1.34
N HIS A 164 5.47 13.48 -2.13
CA HIS A 164 6.86 13.17 -1.84
C HIS A 164 7.31 13.73 -0.48
N GLN A 165 6.92 14.96 -0.14
CA GLN A 165 7.22 15.54 1.17
C GLN A 165 6.58 14.74 2.31
N LYS A 166 5.30 14.38 2.18
CA LYS A 166 4.59 13.58 3.20
C LYS A 166 5.20 12.20 3.38
N VAL A 167 5.51 11.50 2.29
CA VAL A 167 6.15 10.18 2.35
C VAL A 167 7.56 10.29 2.95
N ASN A 168 8.33 11.32 2.60
CA ASN A 168 9.65 11.55 3.21
C ASN A 168 9.57 11.88 4.72
N GLU A 169 8.53 12.59 5.16
CA GLU A 169 8.26 12.81 6.58
C GLU A 169 7.93 11.49 7.29
N ILE A 170 7.06 10.67 6.69
CA ILE A 170 6.78 9.30 7.18
C ILE A 170 8.09 8.51 7.22
N HIS A 171 8.88 8.48 6.16
CA HIS A 171 10.16 7.76 6.14
C HIS A 171 11.06 8.22 7.29
N ARG A 172 11.31 9.53 7.45
CA ARG A 172 12.16 10.05 8.52
C ARG A 172 11.65 9.73 9.93
N ASN A 173 10.35 9.87 10.18
CA ASN A 173 9.78 9.64 11.51
C ASN A 173 9.89 8.18 11.99
N TYR A 174 10.04 7.26 11.03
CA TYR A 174 9.89 5.83 11.26
C TYR A 174 11.18 5.04 10.96
N CYS A 175 12.07 5.60 10.14
CA CYS A 175 13.35 4.99 9.73
C CYS A 175 14.59 5.62 10.35
N VAL A 176 14.44 6.66 11.17
CA VAL A 176 15.56 7.11 12.00
C VAL A 176 15.83 6.03 13.04
N VAL A 177 16.96 5.34 12.84
CA VAL A 177 17.62 4.53 13.87
C VAL A 177 17.85 5.48 15.05
N ASN A 178 17.12 5.30 16.15
CA ASN A 178 17.57 5.85 17.42
C ASN A 178 18.96 5.25 17.66
N SER A 179 19.97 6.06 17.35
CA SER A 179 21.38 5.76 17.56
C SER A 179 21.69 5.89 19.03
#